data_AF-A0A958GAN5-F1
#
_entry.id   AF-A0A958GAN5-F1
#
_cell.length_a   1.000
_cell.length_b   1.000
_cell.length_c   1.000
_cell.angle_alpha   90.00
_cell.angle_beta   90.00
_cell.angle_gamma   90.00
#
_symmetry.space_group_name_H-M   'P 1'
#
loop_
_entity.id
_entity.type
_entity.pdbx_description
1 polymer ?
#
loop_
_entity_poly.entity_id
_entity_poly.type
_entity_poly.pdbx_seq_one_letter_code
_entity_poly.pdbx_strand_id
1 'polypeptide(L)'
;MKPLMKLLVIVVTAMAFCQTGLADKQIRMYLDYARFRYDDTQTYLEIYYSLYDQRINPVSTNVLLDFTLENTAKDTTLASDRISVALAGNGSQNGVRGSLIKTVLPPGEYRIKMVRVDELSSVKMDSMEYNFTATPFKGERIKVSDLELCSNIRTGSTQKGGLFYKNTMEVYPNPTRIYGMDNPQLFYYVEVYNIQQKLAASDEMLEIHAAIKDNKGTTLQQKKYRKSCEFESLVEIGRFNISKLKNGLYSLMFAVVAPDSEYSSINISNFYVLNQKETAVAGADLMAAFPQSEYFSMSEDLVDERFEQIRYIASKTEVQVYQSLSSLEDKRLFLYKFWHNREMDTPGLQEEYFRRVEYANENFRFANRAGWKSDRGRIYIVYGEPDEYLRKPYNPDAKPYEVWIYHQLDGGCKFLFVDESGFKDYQLKSSTLRGEFYDPSWDQYLYEGIDN
;
A
#
# COMPACT_ATOMS: atom_id res chain seq x y z
N MET A 1 76.10 14.91 21.46
CA MET A 1 75.17 13.91 20.91
C MET A 1 73.78 14.18 21.47
N LYS A 2 72.76 14.36 20.61
CA LYS A 2 71.31 14.39 20.95
C LYS A 2 70.88 13.00 21.47
N PRO A 3 69.72 12.81 22.17
CA PRO A 3 68.43 13.50 22.00
C PRO A 3 67.79 14.01 23.31
N LEU A 4 67.05 15.13 23.33
CA LEU A 4 65.72 15.43 22.76
C LEU A 4 64.58 14.54 23.31
N MET A 5 64.15 14.81 24.55
CA MET A 5 62.94 14.24 25.15
C MET A 5 61.74 15.10 24.72
N LYS A 6 60.99 14.64 23.70
CA LYS A 6 59.70 15.22 23.31
C LYS A 6 58.65 14.77 24.33
N LEU A 7 58.08 15.71 25.06
CA LEU A 7 56.86 15.51 25.85
C LEU A 7 55.68 15.46 24.86
N LEU A 8 55.13 14.27 24.63
CA LEU A 8 53.94 14.06 23.82
C LEU A 8 52.71 14.42 24.68
N VAL A 9 52.17 15.62 24.50
CA VAL A 9 50.84 15.98 25.01
C VAL A 9 49.83 15.26 24.10
N ILE A 10 49.26 14.16 24.57
CA ILE A 10 48.10 13.54 23.92
C ILE A 10 46.90 14.44 24.24
N VAL A 11 46.54 15.30 23.30
CA VAL A 11 45.21 15.92 23.27
C VAL A 11 44.23 14.80 22.93
N VAL A 12 43.51 14.30 23.92
CA VAL A 12 42.33 13.47 23.71
C VAL A 12 41.24 14.41 23.18
N THR A 13 41.22 14.62 21.88
CA THR A 13 40.04 15.13 21.19
C THR A 13 38.98 14.06 21.33
N ALA A 14 38.05 14.25 22.28
CA ALA A 14 36.82 13.51 22.32
C ALA A 14 36.09 13.79 21.00
N MET A 15 36.23 12.88 20.03
CA MET A 15 35.27 12.78 18.94
C MET A 15 33.95 12.43 19.60
N ALA A 16 33.14 13.45 19.87
CA ALA A 16 31.71 13.29 19.99
C ALA A 16 31.22 12.70 18.66
N PHE A 17 31.19 11.38 18.58
CA PHE A 17 30.57 10.68 17.48
C PHE A 17 29.10 11.11 17.48
N CYS A 18 28.72 11.80 16.41
CA CYS A 18 27.36 12.20 16.08
C CYS A 18 26.39 11.02 16.31
N GLN A 19 25.63 11.09 17.41
CA GLN A 19 24.44 10.27 17.61
C GLN A 19 23.24 10.75 16.76
N THR A 20 23.45 11.69 15.84
CA THR A 20 22.39 12.35 15.06
C THR A 20 21.67 11.42 14.09
N GLY A 21 22.26 10.26 13.72
CA GLY A 21 21.65 9.33 12.76
C GLY A 21 20.53 8.43 13.32
N LEU A 22 20.39 8.28 14.64
CA LEU A 22 19.35 7.41 15.23
C LEU A 22 18.04 8.15 15.54
N ALA A 23 18.11 9.46 15.83
CA ALA A 23 16.92 10.25 16.13
C ALA A 23 16.04 10.51 14.89
N ASP A 24 16.63 10.50 13.68
CA ASP A 24 15.95 10.89 12.43
C ASP A 24 15.22 9.74 11.70
N LYS A 25 15.50 8.49 12.10
CA LYS A 25 14.74 7.30 11.65
C LYS A 25 13.36 7.16 12.31
N GLN A 26 13.02 8.08 13.22
CA GLN A 26 11.77 8.05 14.00
C GLN A 26 10.67 8.96 13.43
N ILE A 27 10.95 9.74 12.38
CA ILE A 27 9.92 10.51 11.68
C ILE A 27 9.45 9.74 10.45
N ARG A 28 8.15 9.40 10.42
CA ARG A 28 7.52 8.70 9.28
C ARG A 28 6.62 9.62 8.49
N MET A 29 6.62 9.46 7.18
CA MET A 29 5.72 10.16 6.28
C MET A 29 4.67 9.20 5.72
N TYR A 30 3.44 9.68 5.63
CA TYR A 30 2.33 8.99 4.99
C TYR A 30 1.70 9.90 3.96
N LEU A 31 1.20 9.30 2.89
CA LEU A 31 0.64 9.98 1.74
C LEU A 31 -0.59 9.19 1.28
N ASP A 32 -1.64 9.89 0.91
CA ASP A 32 -2.84 9.32 0.30
C ASP A 32 -3.51 10.37 -0.60
N TYR A 33 -4.48 9.98 -1.41
CA TYR A 33 -5.21 10.90 -2.27
C TYR A 33 -6.65 10.44 -2.54
N ALA A 34 -7.51 11.38 -2.93
CA ALA A 34 -8.85 11.09 -3.39
C ALA A 34 -9.25 12.03 -4.54
N ARG A 35 -9.97 11.47 -5.52
CA ARG A 35 -10.50 12.17 -6.70
C ARG A 35 -12.00 12.43 -6.55
N PHE A 36 -12.40 13.65 -6.88
CA PHE A 36 -13.78 14.13 -6.85
C PHE A 36 -14.14 14.83 -8.17
N ARG A 37 -15.43 15.08 -8.39
CA ARG A 37 -15.91 15.85 -9.54
C ARG A 37 -15.47 17.30 -9.41
N TYR A 38 -14.85 17.84 -10.46
CA TYR A 38 -14.66 19.29 -10.60
C TYR A 38 -15.72 19.83 -11.55
N ASP A 39 -15.64 19.43 -12.82
CA ASP A 39 -16.59 19.72 -13.89
C ASP A 39 -16.67 18.53 -14.88
N ASP A 40 -17.29 18.72 -16.04
CA ASP A 40 -17.47 17.68 -17.05
C ASP A 40 -16.19 17.29 -17.81
N THR A 41 -15.12 18.06 -17.64
CA THR A 41 -13.86 17.94 -18.37
C THR A 41 -12.66 17.65 -17.47
N GLN A 42 -12.74 17.95 -16.17
CA GLN A 42 -11.63 17.85 -15.24
C GLN A 42 -12.01 17.11 -13.94
N THR A 43 -10.99 16.59 -13.27
CA THR A 43 -11.08 15.91 -11.99
C THR A 43 -10.48 16.79 -10.90
N TYR A 44 -11.17 16.93 -9.78
CA TYR A 44 -10.61 17.57 -8.60
C TYR A 44 -9.82 16.54 -7.79
N LEU A 45 -8.57 16.85 -7.44
CA LEU A 45 -7.67 15.98 -6.71
C LEU A 45 -7.34 16.60 -5.36
N GLU A 46 -7.53 15.82 -4.30
CA GLU A 46 -6.99 16.11 -2.98
C GLU A 46 -5.88 15.11 -2.65
N ILE A 47 -4.73 15.62 -2.21
CA ILE A 47 -3.57 14.84 -1.80
C ILE A 47 -3.34 15.13 -0.33
N TYR A 48 -3.39 14.10 0.49
CA TYR A 48 -3.28 14.17 1.94
C TYR A 48 -1.94 13.61 2.36
N TYR A 49 -1.22 14.32 3.23
CA TYR A 49 0.01 13.80 3.80
C TYR A 49 0.05 14.04 5.29
N SER A 50 0.72 13.14 6.00
CA SER A 50 0.98 13.29 7.43
C SER A 50 2.40 12.91 7.80
N LEU A 51 2.96 13.65 8.76
CA LEU A 51 4.21 13.31 9.40
C LEU A 51 3.93 12.85 10.83
N TYR A 52 4.57 11.76 11.22
CA TYR A 52 4.49 11.21 12.57
C TYR A 52 5.87 11.20 13.20
N ASP A 53 6.02 11.94 14.30
CA ASP A 53 7.25 12.02 15.07
C ASP A 53 7.23 11.03 16.24
N GLN A 54 8.03 9.96 16.15
CA GLN A 54 8.15 8.92 17.18
C GLN A 54 9.23 9.22 18.24
N ARG A 55 9.83 10.42 18.21
CA ARG A 55 10.87 10.79 19.18
C ARG A 55 10.27 11.05 20.56
N ILE A 56 10.93 10.55 21.60
CA ILE A 56 10.54 10.72 23.01
C ILE A 56 10.59 12.21 23.43
N ASN A 57 11.46 13.00 22.80
CA ASN A 57 11.52 14.46 22.95
C ASN A 57 11.56 15.10 21.56
N PRO A 58 10.40 15.51 20.99
CA PRO A 58 10.35 16.15 19.69
C PRO A 58 11.05 17.51 19.76
N VAL A 59 12.24 17.60 19.19
CA VAL A 59 12.95 18.87 19.01
C VAL A 59 12.22 19.64 17.91
N SER A 60 12.01 20.95 18.09
CA SER A 60 11.43 21.83 17.07
C SER A 60 12.30 21.82 15.80
N THR A 61 11.99 20.91 14.91
CA THR A 61 12.69 20.68 13.65
C THR A 61 11.64 20.76 12.54
N ASN A 62 11.98 21.49 11.49
CA ASN A 62 11.19 21.47 10.27
C ASN A 62 11.58 20.22 9.49
N VAL A 63 10.60 19.58 8.89
CA VAL A 63 10.82 18.50 7.93
C VAL A 63 10.55 19.06 6.54
N LEU A 64 11.49 18.86 5.63
CA LEU A 64 11.34 19.26 4.24
C LEU A 64 10.79 18.10 3.41
N LEU A 65 9.76 18.39 2.63
CA LEU A 65 9.13 17.46 1.71
C LEU A 65 9.25 18.00 0.29
N ASP A 66 9.90 17.26 -0.60
CA ASP A 66 9.91 17.53 -2.03
C ASP A 66 8.70 16.82 -2.66
N PHE A 67 7.74 17.61 -3.13
CA PHE A 67 6.53 17.18 -3.79
C PHE A 67 6.67 17.33 -5.31
N THR A 68 6.21 16.32 -6.05
CA THR A 68 6.09 16.35 -7.51
C THR A 68 4.80 15.67 -7.95
N LEU A 69 4.10 16.31 -8.87
CA LEU A 69 2.95 15.76 -9.60
C LEU A 69 3.24 15.83 -11.10
N GLU A 70 3.18 14.68 -11.76
CA GLU A 70 3.59 14.52 -13.14
C GLU A 70 2.46 13.88 -13.95
N ASN A 71 2.29 14.31 -15.21
CA ASN A 71 1.53 13.59 -16.21
C ASN A 71 2.47 12.58 -16.87
N THR A 72 2.27 11.30 -16.60
CA THR A 72 3.20 10.23 -17.01
C THR A 72 3.09 9.93 -18.50
N ALA A 73 1.93 10.12 -19.11
CA ALA A 73 1.74 9.91 -20.54
C ALA A 73 2.42 11.00 -21.40
N LYS A 74 2.52 12.22 -20.87
CA LYS A 74 3.13 13.36 -21.57
C LYS A 74 4.56 13.65 -21.13
N ASP A 75 5.05 12.94 -20.11
CA ASP A 75 6.33 13.19 -19.46
C ASP A 75 6.51 14.67 -19.03
N THR A 76 5.46 15.25 -18.44
CA THR A 76 5.46 16.65 -17.99
C THR A 76 5.18 16.78 -16.50
N THR A 77 6.02 17.53 -15.79
CA THR A 77 5.74 17.95 -14.41
C THR A 77 4.68 19.04 -14.38
N LEU A 78 3.54 18.78 -13.73
CA LEU A 78 2.44 19.74 -13.58
C LEU A 78 2.62 20.64 -12.36
N ALA A 79 3.14 20.07 -11.27
CA ALA A 79 3.42 20.81 -10.05
C ALA A 79 4.64 20.22 -9.36
N SER A 80 5.47 21.10 -8.79
CA SER A 80 6.53 20.73 -7.88
C SER A 80 6.66 21.80 -6.82
N ASP A 81 6.83 21.37 -5.58
CA ASP A 81 6.99 22.27 -4.44
C ASP A 81 7.91 21.66 -3.39
N ARG A 82 8.57 22.53 -2.62
CA ARG A 82 9.36 22.15 -1.45
C ARG A 82 8.65 22.66 -0.21
N ILE A 83 8.03 21.73 0.51
CA ILE A 83 7.14 22.02 1.63
C ILE A 83 7.93 21.90 2.93
N SER A 84 7.95 22.97 3.72
CA SER A 84 8.52 22.96 5.07
C SER A 84 7.44 22.72 6.11
N VAL A 85 7.56 21.64 6.87
CA VAL A 85 6.57 21.20 7.86
C VAL A 85 7.19 21.24 9.25
N ALA A 86 6.79 22.21 10.07
CA ALA A 86 7.20 22.26 11.48
C ALA A 86 6.57 21.10 12.28
N LEU A 87 7.33 20.25 12.97
CA LEU A 87 6.73 19.16 13.75
C LEU A 87 6.11 19.61 15.09
N ALA A 88 6.47 20.79 15.58
CA ALA A 88 5.94 21.40 16.81
C ALA A 88 4.97 22.57 16.51
N GLY A 89 3.92 22.75 17.34
CA GLY A 89 3.03 23.92 17.31
C GLY A 89 1.52 23.62 17.32
N ASN A 90 0.70 24.70 17.28
CA ASN A 90 -0.76 24.62 17.18
C ASN A 90 -1.17 23.85 15.90
N GLY A 91 -1.85 22.71 16.06
CA GLY A 91 -2.28 21.84 14.96
C GLY A 91 -1.66 20.44 14.97
N SER A 92 -0.62 20.20 15.78
CA SER A 92 -0.15 18.84 16.09
C SER A 92 -1.11 18.18 17.09
N GLN A 93 -1.70 17.04 16.72
CA GLN A 93 -2.42 16.17 17.66
C GLN A 93 -1.67 14.84 17.76
N ASN A 94 -1.27 14.46 18.97
CA ASN A 94 -0.52 13.21 19.25
C ASN A 94 0.73 13.02 18.37
N GLY A 95 1.44 14.10 18.01
CA GLY A 95 2.65 14.04 17.19
C GLY A 95 2.41 13.82 15.70
N VAL A 96 1.14 13.87 15.25
CA VAL A 96 0.76 13.83 13.83
C VAL A 96 0.51 15.24 13.32
N ARG A 97 1.19 15.62 12.23
CA ARG A 97 0.88 16.84 11.48
C ARG A 97 0.42 16.49 10.07
N GLY A 98 -0.89 16.62 9.85
CA GLY A 98 -1.53 16.39 8.56
C GLY A 98 -1.74 17.69 7.78
N SER A 99 -1.62 17.63 6.46
CA SER A 99 -1.95 18.74 5.56
C SER A 99 -2.38 18.19 4.19
N LEU A 100 -2.69 19.09 3.27
CA LEU A 100 -3.57 18.86 2.14
C LEU A 100 -3.18 19.75 0.96
N ILE A 101 -2.89 19.13 -0.18
CA ILE A 101 -2.64 19.80 -1.47
C ILE A 101 -3.86 19.55 -2.37
N LYS A 102 -4.39 20.62 -2.97
CA LYS A 102 -5.58 20.59 -3.82
C LYS A 102 -5.21 21.02 -5.22
N THR A 103 -5.66 20.30 -6.24
CA THR A 103 -5.47 20.69 -7.64
C THR A 103 -6.56 20.15 -8.53
N VAL A 104 -6.62 20.64 -9.77
CA VAL A 104 -7.56 20.21 -10.80
C VAL A 104 -6.77 19.62 -11.96
N LEU A 105 -7.18 18.44 -12.41
CA LEU A 105 -6.47 17.69 -13.43
C LEU A 105 -7.32 17.48 -14.68
N PRO A 106 -6.78 17.74 -15.89
CA PRO A 106 -7.39 17.24 -17.10
C PRO A 106 -7.29 15.70 -17.16
N PRO A 107 -8.04 15.04 -18.06
CA PRO A 107 -7.99 13.59 -18.18
C PRO A 107 -6.58 13.10 -18.54
N GLY A 108 -6.12 12.03 -17.91
CA GLY A 108 -4.80 11.45 -18.20
C GLY A 108 -4.25 10.57 -17.08
N GLU A 109 -3.04 10.07 -17.30
CA GLU A 109 -2.29 9.27 -16.32
C GLU A 109 -1.32 10.16 -15.54
N TYR A 110 -1.29 9.97 -14.23
CA TYR A 110 -0.56 10.83 -13.31
C TYR A 110 0.23 10.04 -12.28
N ARG A 111 1.30 10.67 -11.80
CA ARG A 111 2.12 10.21 -10.69
C ARG A 111 2.25 11.31 -9.64
N ILE A 112 1.89 11.00 -8.40
CA ILE A 112 2.27 11.79 -7.23
C ILE A 112 3.51 11.15 -6.63
N LYS A 113 4.50 11.97 -6.29
CA LYS A 113 5.64 11.55 -5.50
C LYS A 113 5.92 12.58 -4.41
N MET A 114 6.19 12.08 -3.21
CA MET A 114 6.61 12.89 -2.08
C MET A 114 7.87 12.29 -1.48
N VAL A 115 8.89 13.11 -1.27
CA VAL A 115 10.19 12.70 -0.75
C VAL A 115 10.51 13.50 0.51
N ARG A 116 10.83 12.82 1.62
CA ARG A 116 11.39 13.46 2.80
C ARG A 116 12.88 13.70 2.60
N VAL A 117 13.31 14.94 2.81
CA VAL A 117 14.70 15.37 2.65
C VAL A 117 15.23 15.86 3.99
N ASP A 118 16.51 15.60 4.25
CA ASP A 118 17.22 16.18 5.38
C ASP A 118 17.44 17.69 5.15
N GLU A 119 17.19 18.51 6.17
CA GLU A 119 17.44 19.95 6.10
C GLU A 119 18.95 20.25 6.01
N LEU A 120 19.79 19.37 6.56
CA LEU A 120 21.25 19.53 6.63
C LEU A 120 22.02 18.73 5.58
N SER A 121 21.35 17.87 4.79
CA SER A 121 21.99 17.09 3.74
C SER A 121 21.07 16.88 2.55
N SER A 122 21.59 16.84 1.32
CA SER A 122 20.76 16.52 0.12
C SER A 122 20.34 15.05 0.04
N VAL A 123 20.39 14.33 1.17
CA VAL A 123 20.12 12.90 1.25
C VAL A 123 18.61 12.69 1.32
N LYS A 124 18.08 11.93 0.35
CA LYS A 124 16.69 11.46 0.36
C LYS A 124 16.55 10.40 1.45
N MET A 125 15.65 10.63 2.40
CA MET A 125 15.50 9.75 3.56
C MET A 125 14.40 8.69 3.36
N ASP A 126 13.25 9.10 2.83
CA ASP A 126 12.11 8.23 2.53
C ASP A 126 11.27 8.84 1.41
N SER A 127 10.51 8.03 0.68
CA SER A 127 9.64 8.50 -0.40
C SER A 127 8.40 7.64 -0.56
N MET A 128 7.28 8.29 -0.89
CA MET A 128 6.03 7.64 -1.27
C MET A 128 5.64 8.08 -2.68
N GLU A 129 5.09 7.15 -3.45
CA GLU A 129 4.73 7.35 -4.85
C GLU A 129 3.42 6.63 -5.17
N TYR A 130 2.52 7.30 -5.90
CA TYR A 130 1.24 6.76 -6.35
C TYR A 130 0.99 7.11 -7.81
N ASN A 131 0.68 6.10 -8.61
CA ASN A 131 0.20 6.25 -9.98
C ASN A 131 -1.32 6.14 -10.03
N PHE A 132 -1.98 7.00 -10.81
CA PHE A 132 -3.44 7.00 -10.96
C PHE A 132 -3.88 7.71 -12.24
N THR A 133 -5.07 7.32 -12.72
CA THR A 133 -5.73 7.98 -13.84
C THR A 133 -6.67 9.07 -13.34
N ALA A 134 -6.67 10.27 -13.91
CA ALA A 134 -7.75 11.23 -13.71
C ALA A 134 -8.77 11.07 -14.84
N THR A 135 -10.03 10.79 -14.50
CA THR A 135 -11.15 10.74 -15.44
C THR A 135 -12.29 11.64 -14.97
N PRO A 136 -12.90 12.45 -15.85
CA PRO A 136 -14.00 13.31 -15.45
C PRO A 136 -15.23 12.49 -15.03
N PHE A 137 -16.00 13.06 -14.11
CA PHE A 137 -17.19 12.44 -13.54
C PHE A 137 -18.44 12.66 -14.41
N LYS A 138 -18.29 12.71 -15.74
CA LYS A 138 -19.39 12.87 -16.71
C LYS A 138 -20.02 11.55 -17.14
N GLY A 139 -21.21 11.63 -17.71
CA GLY A 139 -21.92 10.54 -18.39
C GLY A 139 -23.17 10.06 -17.64
N GLU A 140 -23.96 9.22 -18.31
CA GLU A 140 -25.31 8.84 -17.86
C GLU A 140 -25.35 7.79 -16.74
N ARG A 141 -24.20 7.29 -16.27
CA ARG A 141 -24.11 6.29 -15.20
C ARG A 141 -23.80 6.98 -13.88
N ILE A 142 -24.35 6.45 -12.79
CA ILE A 142 -23.99 6.85 -11.43
C ILE A 142 -22.48 6.63 -11.24
N LYS A 143 -21.80 7.66 -10.73
CA LYS A 143 -20.38 7.61 -10.39
C LYS A 143 -20.18 7.91 -8.91
N VAL A 144 -19.22 7.24 -8.31
CA VAL A 144 -18.73 7.54 -6.96
C VAL A 144 -17.31 8.09 -7.02
N SER A 145 -17.03 9.08 -6.19
CA SER A 145 -15.67 9.55 -5.92
C SER A 145 -14.80 8.41 -5.35
N ASP A 146 -13.51 8.68 -5.21
CA ASP A 146 -12.70 7.83 -4.34
C ASP A 146 -13.28 7.83 -2.92
N LEU A 147 -13.13 6.69 -2.25
CA LEU A 147 -13.57 6.50 -0.87
C LEU A 147 -12.47 6.98 0.08
N GLU A 148 -12.66 8.17 0.64
CA GLU A 148 -11.72 8.80 1.55
C GLU A 148 -11.84 8.20 2.95
N LEU A 149 -10.79 7.53 3.39
CA LEU A 149 -10.68 6.98 4.74
C LEU A 149 -10.25 8.08 5.70
N CYS A 150 -11.07 8.32 6.69
CA CYS A 150 -10.94 9.45 7.60
C CYS A 150 -10.60 8.99 9.02
N SER A 151 -9.82 9.81 9.71
CA SER A 151 -9.56 9.68 11.16
C SER A 151 -10.71 10.27 11.97
N ASN A 152 -11.36 11.31 11.43
CA ASN A 152 -12.50 11.96 12.06
C ASN A 152 -13.33 12.74 11.01
N ILE A 153 -14.62 12.91 11.27
CA ILE A 153 -15.50 13.80 10.51
C ILE A 153 -16.37 14.59 11.49
N ARG A 154 -16.37 15.92 11.39
CA ARG A 154 -17.21 16.80 12.21
C ARG A 154 -18.26 17.49 11.35
N THR A 155 -19.52 17.26 11.67
CA THR A 155 -20.66 17.88 10.99
C THR A 155 -21.07 19.20 11.67
N GLY A 156 -21.68 20.12 10.92
CA GLY A 156 -22.18 21.38 11.47
C GLY A 156 -21.08 22.38 11.83
N SER A 157 -19.90 22.28 11.21
CA SER A 157 -18.80 23.19 11.50
C SER A 157 -19.06 24.60 10.97
N THR A 158 -18.74 25.59 11.80
CA THR A 158 -18.78 27.02 11.45
C THR A 158 -17.44 27.53 10.92
N GLN A 159 -16.39 26.69 10.90
CA GLN A 159 -15.04 27.04 10.44
C GLN A 159 -14.93 27.04 8.91
N LYS A 160 -15.73 27.88 8.26
CA LYS A 160 -15.69 28.08 6.82
C LYS A 160 -14.29 28.55 6.40
N GLY A 161 -13.66 27.84 5.47
CA GLY A 161 -12.31 28.14 4.98
C GLY A 161 -11.17 27.42 5.72
N GLY A 162 -11.47 26.56 6.70
CA GLY A 162 -10.47 25.67 7.28
C GLY A 162 -9.89 24.71 6.23
N LEU A 163 -8.64 24.29 6.42
CA LEU A 163 -7.92 23.43 5.46
C LEU A 163 -8.73 22.17 5.10
N PHE A 164 -9.28 21.51 6.11
CA PHE A 164 -10.08 20.28 6.04
C PHE A 164 -11.59 20.52 5.90
N TYR A 165 -12.01 21.77 5.68
CA TYR A 165 -13.43 22.09 5.53
C TYR A 165 -13.91 21.78 4.11
N LYS A 166 -14.91 20.91 3.98
CA LYS A 166 -15.64 20.67 2.72
C LYS A 166 -17.08 20.25 2.98
N ASN A 167 -18.00 20.66 2.10
CA ASN A 167 -19.43 20.31 2.15
C ASN A 167 -20.05 20.47 3.55
N THR A 168 -19.80 21.61 4.21
CA THR A 168 -20.30 21.97 5.55
C THR A 168 -19.75 21.15 6.73
N MET A 169 -18.69 20.38 6.47
CA MET A 169 -18.05 19.48 7.43
C MET A 169 -16.57 19.77 7.52
N GLU A 170 -15.95 19.36 8.62
CA GLU A 170 -14.50 19.18 8.67
C GLU A 170 -14.21 17.69 8.49
N VAL A 171 -13.51 17.35 7.41
CA VAL A 171 -13.18 15.98 7.02
C VAL A 171 -11.68 15.78 7.20
N TYR A 172 -11.31 15.01 8.24
CA TYR A 172 -9.91 14.78 8.58
C TYR A 172 -9.47 13.43 8.00
N PRO A 173 -8.68 13.42 6.91
CA PRO A 173 -8.22 12.18 6.27
C PRO A 173 -7.33 11.36 7.21
N ASN A 174 -7.17 10.07 6.92
CA ASN A 174 -6.18 9.21 7.55
C ASN A 174 -5.21 8.65 6.50
N PRO A 175 -4.15 9.39 6.14
CA PRO A 175 -3.20 8.96 5.11
C PRO A 175 -2.47 7.66 5.43
N THR A 176 -2.39 7.30 6.71
CA THR A 176 -1.78 6.03 7.13
C THR A 176 -2.62 4.82 6.71
N ARG A 177 -3.94 5.01 6.59
CA ARG A 177 -4.96 3.95 6.47
C ARG A 177 -4.83 2.85 7.54
N ILE A 178 -4.17 3.17 8.67
CA ILE A 178 -4.03 2.29 9.82
C ILE A 178 -5.00 2.76 10.88
N TYR A 179 -5.74 1.80 11.44
CA TYR A 179 -6.67 2.00 12.55
C TYR A 179 -6.31 1.02 13.68
N GLY A 180 -6.70 1.33 14.91
CA GLY A 180 -6.28 0.54 16.06
C GLY A 180 -7.02 0.90 17.34
N MET A 181 -6.55 0.41 18.48
CA MET A 181 -7.22 0.65 19.77
C MET A 181 -7.33 2.13 20.14
N ASP A 182 -6.35 2.95 19.75
CA ASP A 182 -6.36 4.39 20.00
C ASP A 182 -7.30 5.15 19.04
N ASN A 183 -7.63 4.56 17.90
CA ASN A 183 -8.61 5.08 16.95
C ASN A 183 -9.48 3.96 16.35
N PRO A 184 -10.43 3.42 17.13
CA PRO A 184 -11.24 2.27 16.71
C PRO A 184 -12.40 2.68 15.80
N GLN A 185 -12.55 3.97 15.49
CA GLN A 185 -13.59 4.48 14.63
C GLN A 185 -13.00 4.74 13.24
N LEU A 186 -13.36 3.88 12.29
CA LEU A 186 -13.09 4.14 10.88
C LEU A 186 -14.19 5.04 10.35
N PHE A 187 -13.87 6.29 10.01
CA PHE A 187 -14.78 7.19 9.31
C PHE A 187 -14.52 7.13 7.80
N TYR A 188 -15.55 7.38 6.99
CA TYR A 188 -15.38 7.52 5.55
C TYR A 188 -16.19 8.69 5.00
N TYR A 189 -15.71 9.24 3.89
CA TYR A 189 -16.34 10.28 3.10
C TYR A 189 -16.36 9.86 1.63
N VAL A 190 -17.50 10.04 0.96
CA VAL A 190 -17.67 9.73 -0.46
C VAL A 190 -18.74 10.63 -1.09
N GLU A 191 -18.59 10.94 -2.36
CA GLU A 191 -19.57 11.69 -3.15
C GLU A 191 -20.10 10.82 -4.27
N VAL A 192 -21.41 10.89 -4.48
CA VAL A 192 -22.16 10.21 -5.53
C VAL A 192 -22.63 11.26 -6.53
N TYR A 193 -22.45 11.00 -7.82
CA TYR A 193 -22.76 11.91 -8.91
C TYR A 193 -23.63 11.24 -9.96
N ASN A 194 -24.27 12.08 -10.78
CA ASN A 194 -25.10 11.71 -11.93
C ASN A 194 -26.34 10.90 -11.52
N ILE A 195 -26.92 11.24 -10.37
CA ILE A 195 -28.09 10.55 -9.80
C ILE A 195 -29.34 10.84 -10.64
N GLN A 196 -29.61 12.12 -10.94
CA GLN A 196 -30.84 12.54 -11.61
C GLN A 196 -30.84 12.42 -13.13
N GLN A 197 -29.68 12.23 -13.75
CA GLN A 197 -29.60 12.15 -15.22
C GLN A 197 -30.41 10.97 -15.80
N LYS A 198 -30.94 10.06 -14.95
CA LYS A 198 -31.89 9.00 -15.34
C LYS A 198 -33.08 8.72 -14.40
N LEU A 199 -33.11 9.25 -13.18
CA LEU A 199 -34.18 9.02 -12.19
C LEU A 199 -35.22 10.15 -12.15
N ALA A 200 -35.25 11.00 -13.18
CA ALA A 200 -36.22 12.08 -13.29
C ALA A 200 -37.64 11.50 -13.45
N ALA A 201 -38.47 11.67 -12.41
CA ALA A 201 -39.91 11.39 -12.32
C ALA A 201 -40.38 10.08 -11.63
N SER A 202 -39.60 9.48 -10.73
CA SER A 202 -40.05 8.35 -9.90
C SER A 202 -39.85 8.59 -8.40
N ASP A 203 -40.73 8.05 -7.53
CA ASP A 203 -40.55 7.94 -6.06
C ASP A 203 -39.46 6.91 -5.70
N GLU A 204 -38.52 6.68 -6.61
CA GLU A 204 -37.48 5.68 -6.50
C GLU A 204 -36.34 6.14 -5.60
N MET A 205 -35.71 5.18 -4.94
CA MET A 205 -34.68 5.41 -3.94
C MET A 205 -33.41 4.64 -4.30
N LEU A 206 -32.26 5.28 -4.17
CA LEU A 206 -30.96 4.62 -4.26
C LEU A 206 -30.76 3.72 -3.06
N GLU A 207 -30.21 2.53 -3.29
CA GLU A 207 -29.77 1.63 -2.23
C GLU A 207 -28.27 1.81 -1.98
N ILE A 208 -27.92 2.19 -0.75
CA ILE A 208 -26.54 2.42 -0.33
C ILE A 208 -26.07 1.25 0.51
N HIS A 209 -24.90 0.72 0.16
CA HIS A 209 -24.23 -0.37 0.85
C HIS A 209 -22.84 0.07 1.27
N ALA A 210 -22.57 0.04 2.57
CA ALA A 210 -21.21 0.18 3.09
C ALA A 210 -20.85 -1.11 3.84
N ALA A 211 -19.71 -1.71 3.56
CA ALA A 211 -19.31 -2.98 4.19
C ALA A 211 -17.82 -3.02 4.50
N ILE A 212 -17.47 -3.58 5.67
CA ILE A 212 -16.12 -3.97 6.01
C ILE A 212 -15.95 -5.44 5.62
N LYS A 213 -14.95 -5.74 4.80
CA LYS A 213 -14.60 -7.09 4.38
C LYS A 213 -13.19 -7.45 4.80
N ASP A 214 -12.97 -8.73 5.10
CA ASP A 214 -11.62 -9.27 5.29
C ASP A 214 -10.83 -9.38 3.97
N ASN A 215 -9.59 -9.85 4.06
CA ASN A 215 -8.72 -10.08 2.90
C ASN A 215 -9.19 -11.20 1.95
N LYS A 216 -10.18 -12.01 2.35
CA LYS A 216 -10.83 -13.04 1.52
C LYS A 216 -12.12 -12.53 0.88
N GLY A 217 -12.52 -11.28 1.15
CA GLY A 217 -13.75 -10.69 0.67
C GLY A 217 -14.99 -11.01 1.51
N THR A 218 -14.82 -11.68 2.66
CA THR A 218 -15.91 -12.00 3.59
C THR A 218 -16.41 -10.73 4.26
N THR A 219 -17.70 -10.45 4.17
CA THR A 219 -18.31 -9.31 4.87
C THR A 219 -18.37 -9.55 6.37
N LEU A 220 -17.69 -8.69 7.14
CA LEU A 220 -17.65 -8.73 8.61
C LEU A 220 -18.64 -7.76 9.25
N GLN A 221 -18.82 -6.59 8.64
CA GLN A 221 -19.79 -5.58 9.06
C GLN A 221 -20.43 -4.97 7.83
N GLN A 222 -21.71 -4.61 7.91
CA GLN A 222 -22.39 -3.92 6.81
C GLN A 222 -23.44 -2.94 7.31
N LYS A 223 -23.70 -1.93 6.48
CA LYS A 223 -24.81 -0.98 6.61
C LYS A 223 -25.50 -0.88 5.26
N LYS A 224 -26.82 -0.98 5.30
CA LYS A 224 -27.67 -0.90 4.13
C LYS A 224 -28.83 0.05 4.43
N TYR A 225 -29.03 1.03 3.57
CA TYR A 225 -30.13 1.99 3.71
C TYR A 225 -30.47 2.61 2.35
N ARG A 226 -31.58 3.36 2.29
CA ARG A 226 -32.07 3.99 1.07
C ARG A 226 -31.96 5.51 1.14
N LYS A 227 -31.71 6.16 0.00
CA LYS A 227 -31.61 7.62 -0.14
C LYS A 227 -32.44 8.12 -1.32
N SER A 228 -32.96 9.33 -1.19
CA SER A 228 -33.75 10.00 -2.23
C SER A 228 -32.88 10.36 -3.44
N CYS A 229 -33.47 10.32 -4.62
CA CYS A 229 -32.85 10.68 -5.89
C CYS A 229 -33.14 12.14 -6.28
N GLU A 230 -33.58 12.97 -5.34
CA GLU A 230 -33.98 14.38 -5.53
C GLU A 230 -32.86 15.35 -5.96
N PHE A 231 -31.60 14.93 -5.91
CA PHE A 231 -30.46 15.78 -6.27
C PHE A 231 -29.53 15.05 -7.23
N GLU A 232 -28.91 15.79 -8.16
CA GLU A 232 -27.92 15.23 -9.11
C GLU A 232 -26.69 14.63 -8.43
N SER A 233 -26.40 15.06 -7.20
CA SER A 233 -25.28 14.57 -6.40
C SER A 233 -25.62 14.49 -4.93
N LEU A 234 -24.95 13.59 -4.23
CA LEU A 234 -25.14 13.28 -2.82
C LEU A 234 -23.78 13.10 -2.14
N VAL A 235 -23.63 13.63 -0.94
CA VAL A 235 -22.47 13.37 -0.09
C VAL A 235 -22.87 12.33 0.96
N GLU A 236 -22.09 11.26 1.07
CA GLU A 236 -22.26 10.25 2.11
C GLU A 236 -21.06 10.18 3.04
N ILE A 237 -21.37 10.11 4.32
CA ILE A 237 -20.40 9.88 5.38
C ILE A 237 -20.86 8.72 6.24
N GLY A 238 -19.90 7.99 6.80
CA GLY A 238 -20.24 6.94 7.74
C GLY A 238 -19.09 6.59 8.66
N ARG A 239 -19.37 5.65 9.57
CA ARG A 239 -18.39 5.15 10.52
C ARG A 239 -18.57 3.67 10.82
N PHE A 240 -17.49 2.93 11.02
CA PHE A 240 -17.49 1.58 11.55
C PHE A 240 -16.67 1.51 12.83
N ASN A 241 -17.18 0.79 13.82
CA ASN A 241 -16.39 0.46 14.99
C ASN A 241 -15.60 -0.81 14.69
N ILE A 242 -14.28 -0.67 14.59
CA ILE A 242 -13.38 -1.75 14.22
C ILE A 242 -12.67 -2.37 15.43
N SER A 243 -13.04 -2.01 16.66
CA SER A 243 -12.34 -2.48 17.89
C SER A 243 -12.35 -3.99 18.09
N LYS A 244 -13.29 -4.70 17.44
CA LYS A 244 -13.41 -6.17 17.49
C LYS A 244 -12.69 -6.87 16.34
N LEU A 245 -12.17 -6.12 15.38
CA LEU A 245 -11.39 -6.69 14.29
C LEU A 245 -10.00 -7.06 14.80
N LYS A 246 -9.48 -8.17 14.29
CA LYS A 246 -8.12 -8.63 14.56
C LYS A 246 -7.12 -7.78 13.80
N ASN A 247 -5.84 -8.01 14.09
CA ASN A 247 -4.78 -7.46 13.25
C ASN A 247 -4.91 -7.98 11.82
N GLY A 248 -4.78 -7.11 10.83
CA GLY A 248 -4.88 -7.57 9.44
C GLY A 248 -5.28 -6.51 8.44
N LEU A 249 -5.26 -6.92 7.17
CA LEU A 249 -5.70 -6.15 6.04
C LEU A 249 -7.21 -6.34 5.83
N TYR A 250 -7.92 -5.23 5.71
CA TYR A 250 -9.35 -5.20 5.47
C TYR A 250 -9.66 -4.24 4.31
N SER A 251 -10.88 -4.32 3.79
CA SER A 251 -11.40 -3.36 2.83
C SER A 251 -12.70 -2.76 3.31
N LEU A 252 -12.86 -1.45 3.10
CA LEU A 252 -14.15 -0.77 3.14
C LEU A 252 -14.67 -0.71 1.70
N MET A 253 -15.82 -1.34 1.48
CA MET A 253 -16.58 -1.25 0.24
C MET A 253 -17.71 -0.25 0.43
N PHE A 254 -17.88 0.64 -0.55
CA PHE A 254 -19.05 1.48 -0.70
C PHE A 254 -19.68 1.23 -2.06
N ALA A 255 -20.97 0.90 -2.10
CA ALA A 255 -21.71 0.69 -3.33
C ALA A 255 -23.03 1.45 -3.31
N VAL A 256 -23.38 1.99 -4.47
CA VAL A 256 -24.67 2.60 -4.77
C VAL A 256 -25.34 1.72 -5.82
N VAL A 257 -26.57 1.30 -5.56
CA VAL A 257 -27.35 0.47 -6.47
C VAL A 257 -28.64 1.22 -6.81
N ALA A 258 -28.81 1.51 -8.09
CA ALA A 258 -30.07 2.04 -8.61
C ALA A 258 -31.17 0.96 -8.61
N PRO A 259 -32.46 1.34 -8.59
CA PRO A 259 -33.59 0.41 -8.54
C PRO A 259 -33.63 -0.63 -9.67
N ASP A 260 -33.14 -0.27 -10.86
CA ASP A 260 -33.07 -1.13 -12.04
C ASP A 260 -31.85 -2.05 -12.06
N SER A 261 -30.98 -2.00 -11.04
CA SER A 261 -29.78 -2.83 -10.80
C SER A 261 -28.67 -2.79 -11.87
N GLU A 262 -28.95 -2.30 -13.08
CA GLU A 262 -28.00 -2.12 -14.18
C GLU A 262 -27.01 -0.98 -13.91
N TYR A 263 -27.39 -0.02 -13.06
CA TYR A 263 -26.55 1.12 -12.67
C TYR A 263 -26.11 0.96 -11.21
N SER A 264 -25.13 0.09 -11.00
CA SER A 264 -24.40 0.01 -9.74
C SER A 264 -23.01 0.63 -9.89
N SER A 265 -22.59 1.37 -8.87
CA SER A 265 -21.27 1.96 -8.78
C SER A 265 -20.65 1.54 -7.46
N ILE A 266 -19.42 1.02 -7.50
CA ILE A 266 -18.73 0.47 -6.34
C ILE A 266 -17.34 1.09 -6.23
N ASN A 267 -16.96 1.47 -5.01
CA ASN A 267 -15.60 1.88 -4.67
C ASN A 267 -15.13 1.06 -3.47
N ILE A 268 -13.86 0.65 -3.49
CA ILE A 268 -13.25 -0.17 -2.44
C ILE A 268 -11.94 0.49 -2.02
N SER A 269 -11.76 0.65 -0.71
CA SER A 269 -10.52 1.18 -0.14
C SER A 269 -10.00 0.27 0.96
N ASN A 270 -8.72 -0.12 0.85
CA ASN A 270 -8.07 -1.00 1.81
C ASN A 270 -7.54 -0.23 3.01
N PHE A 271 -7.56 -0.85 4.18
CA PHE A 271 -7.03 -0.32 5.44
C PHE A 271 -6.49 -1.44 6.32
N TYR A 272 -5.62 -1.10 7.25
CA TYR A 272 -5.01 -2.06 8.18
C TYR A 272 -5.51 -1.82 9.61
N VAL A 273 -5.73 -2.91 10.36
CA VAL A 273 -6.07 -2.86 11.78
C VAL A 273 -4.88 -3.32 12.62
N LEU A 274 -4.55 -2.56 13.67
CA LEU A 274 -3.51 -2.85 14.66
C LEU A 274 -4.08 -2.76 16.09
N ASN A 275 -4.29 -3.91 16.73
CA ASN A 275 -4.78 -4.12 18.08
C ASN A 275 -3.64 -4.58 19.02
N GLN A 276 -3.25 -3.71 19.96
CA GLN A 276 -2.12 -3.92 20.87
C GLN A 276 -2.43 -4.81 22.09
N LYS A 277 -3.69 -5.11 22.41
CA LYS A 277 -4.03 -6.02 23.54
C LYS A 277 -3.86 -7.49 23.17
N GLU A 278 -4.10 -7.83 21.91
CA GLU A 278 -3.93 -9.18 21.38
C GLU A 278 -2.45 -9.58 21.35
N THR A 279 -1.56 -8.63 21.06
CA THR A 279 -0.10 -8.85 21.01
C THR A 279 0.53 -9.13 22.38
N ALA A 280 -0.03 -8.61 23.48
CA ALA A 280 0.50 -8.83 24.83
C ALA A 280 0.13 -10.20 25.41
N VAL A 281 -1.10 -10.67 25.18
CA VAL A 281 -1.58 -11.99 25.65
C VAL A 281 -1.02 -13.12 24.78
N ALA A 282 -1.03 -12.93 23.45
CA ALA A 282 -0.41 -13.88 22.52
C ALA A 282 1.11 -14.02 22.76
N GLY A 283 1.79 -12.94 23.18
CA GLY A 283 3.23 -12.96 23.43
C GLY A 283 3.68 -13.98 24.49
N ALA A 284 2.90 -14.17 25.56
CA ALA A 284 3.26 -15.09 26.64
C ALA A 284 3.07 -16.58 26.25
N ASP A 285 1.94 -16.92 25.63
CA ASP A 285 1.66 -18.28 25.16
C ASP A 285 2.60 -18.69 24.01
N LEU A 286 2.94 -17.74 23.14
CA LEU A 286 3.86 -17.94 22.02
C LEU A 286 5.29 -18.20 22.50
N MET A 287 5.75 -17.56 23.58
CA MET A 287 7.07 -17.87 24.16
C MET A 287 7.12 -19.27 24.76
N ALA A 288 6.01 -19.77 25.32
CA ALA A 288 5.92 -21.12 25.86
C ALA A 288 5.86 -22.21 24.77
N ALA A 289 5.23 -21.90 23.62
CA ALA A 289 5.09 -22.82 22.49
C ALA A 289 6.31 -22.87 21.56
N PHE A 290 7.10 -21.78 21.48
CA PHE A 290 8.27 -21.68 20.60
C PHE A 290 9.29 -22.82 20.76
N PRO A 291 9.68 -23.25 21.97
CA PRO A 291 10.63 -24.36 22.15
C PRO A 291 10.17 -25.72 21.59
N GLN A 292 8.86 -25.89 21.34
CA GLN A 292 8.28 -27.10 20.75
C GLN A 292 8.12 -27.02 19.23
N SER A 293 8.44 -25.87 18.62
CA SER A 293 8.29 -25.65 17.17
C SER A 293 9.48 -26.17 16.37
N GLU A 294 9.25 -26.45 15.08
CA GLU A 294 10.32 -26.82 14.14
C GLU A 294 11.42 -25.75 14.02
N TYR A 295 11.07 -24.48 14.27
CA TYR A 295 11.99 -23.34 14.18
C TYR A 295 13.07 -23.36 15.27
N PHE A 296 12.78 -23.93 16.44
CA PHE A 296 13.69 -23.89 17.59
C PHE A 296 15.04 -24.58 17.30
N SER A 297 15.04 -25.59 16.42
CA SER A 297 16.21 -26.39 16.08
C SER A 297 16.81 -26.08 14.70
N MET A 298 16.26 -25.16 13.91
CA MET A 298 16.74 -24.86 12.55
C MET A 298 18.15 -24.24 12.56
N SER A 299 19.06 -24.70 11.68
CA SER A 299 20.38 -24.06 11.52
C SER A 299 20.26 -22.62 11.02
N GLU A 300 21.30 -21.81 11.21
CA GLU A 300 21.31 -20.42 10.73
C GLU A 300 21.14 -20.32 9.21
N ASP A 301 21.84 -21.15 8.44
CA ASP A 301 21.71 -21.20 6.97
C ASP A 301 20.26 -21.48 6.53
N LEU A 302 19.58 -22.41 7.20
CA LEU A 302 18.19 -22.75 6.90
C LEU A 302 17.24 -21.63 7.31
N VAL A 303 17.48 -20.98 8.44
CA VAL A 303 16.69 -19.84 8.93
C VAL A 303 16.79 -18.66 7.96
N ASP A 304 18.00 -18.35 7.49
CA ASP A 304 18.22 -17.26 6.52
C ASP A 304 17.62 -17.62 5.15
N GLU A 305 17.73 -18.87 4.70
CA GLU A 305 17.06 -19.32 3.46
C GLU A 305 15.54 -19.22 3.57
N ARG A 306 14.95 -19.69 4.68
CA ARG A 306 13.51 -19.59 4.94
C ARG A 306 13.06 -18.14 4.94
N PHE A 307 13.84 -17.25 5.52
CA PHE A 307 13.55 -15.82 5.48
C PHE A 307 13.53 -15.26 4.05
N GLU A 308 14.53 -15.58 3.23
CA GLU A 308 14.55 -15.12 1.84
C GLU A 308 13.39 -15.70 1.02
N GLN A 309 12.96 -16.94 1.31
CA GLN A 309 11.75 -17.51 0.69
C GLN A 309 10.50 -16.72 1.05
N ILE A 310 10.26 -16.42 2.33
CA ILE A 310 9.06 -15.68 2.78
C ILE A 310 9.09 -14.18 2.45
N ARG A 311 10.24 -13.65 2.04
CA ARG A 311 10.45 -12.23 1.77
C ARG A 311 9.44 -11.66 0.76
N TYR A 312 8.90 -12.47 -0.15
CA TYR A 312 7.88 -12.07 -1.12
C TYR A 312 6.56 -11.61 -0.47
N ILE A 313 6.27 -12.07 0.75
CA ILE A 313 5.06 -11.73 1.50
C ILE A 313 5.36 -11.00 2.82
N ALA A 314 6.63 -10.63 3.02
CA ALA A 314 7.07 -9.84 4.17
C ALA A 314 6.95 -8.34 3.85
N SER A 315 6.50 -7.57 4.83
CA SER A 315 6.52 -6.11 4.76
C SER A 315 7.95 -5.56 4.84
N LYS A 316 8.17 -4.34 4.34
CA LYS A 316 9.48 -3.66 4.46
C LYS A 316 9.96 -3.58 5.91
N THR A 317 9.04 -3.37 6.87
CA THR A 317 9.34 -3.33 8.30
C THR A 317 9.81 -4.70 8.80
N GLU A 318 9.10 -5.77 8.46
CA GLU A 318 9.49 -7.14 8.83
C GLU A 318 10.88 -7.49 8.29
N VAL A 319 11.18 -7.06 7.05
CA VAL A 319 12.52 -7.26 6.47
C VAL A 319 13.61 -6.53 7.24
N GLN A 320 13.39 -5.25 7.55
CA GLN A 320 14.34 -4.46 8.33
C GLN A 320 14.55 -5.02 9.73
N VAL A 321 13.47 -5.48 10.38
CA VAL A 321 13.55 -6.11 11.70
C VAL A 321 14.44 -7.35 11.62
N TYR A 322 14.15 -8.28 10.71
CA TYR A 322 14.94 -9.50 10.56
C TYR A 322 16.42 -9.22 10.29
N GLN A 323 16.72 -8.28 9.39
CA GLN A 323 18.09 -7.87 9.07
C GLN A 323 18.85 -7.23 10.25
N SER A 324 18.13 -6.67 11.23
CA SER A 324 18.73 -6.12 12.45
C SER A 324 19.02 -7.17 13.52
N LEU A 325 18.51 -8.39 13.37
CA LEU A 325 18.70 -9.47 14.34
C LEU A 325 20.10 -10.08 14.18
N SER A 326 20.86 -10.07 15.26
CA SER A 326 22.19 -10.66 15.31
C SER A 326 22.22 -12.06 15.94
N SER A 327 21.18 -12.46 16.67
CA SER A 327 21.09 -13.76 17.32
C SER A 327 20.29 -14.76 16.49
N LEU A 328 20.80 -15.98 16.36
CA LEU A 328 20.08 -17.09 15.73
C LEU A 328 18.74 -17.38 16.44
N GLU A 329 18.70 -17.29 17.77
CA GLU A 329 17.48 -17.50 18.55
C GLU A 329 16.42 -16.45 18.20
N ASP A 330 16.82 -15.19 18.03
CA ASP A 330 15.92 -14.11 17.63
C ASP A 330 15.42 -14.29 16.20
N LYS A 331 16.30 -14.70 15.27
CA LYS A 331 15.91 -15.00 13.88
C LYS A 331 14.90 -16.16 13.79
N ARG A 332 15.12 -17.24 14.56
CA ARG A 332 14.19 -18.37 14.68
C ARG A 332 12.85 -17.92 15.26
N LEU A 333 12.89 -17.13 16.33
CA LEU A 333 11.71 -16.58 16.98
C LEU A 333 10.92 -15.65 16.06
N PHE A 334 11.62 -14.87 15.23
CA PHE A 334 11.01 -14.04 14.21
C PHE A 334 10.22 -14.88 13.21
N LEU A 335 10.82 -15.92 12.62
CA LEU A 335 10.12 -16.78 11.65
C LEU A 335 8.91 -17.46 12.28
N TYR A 336 9.05 -17.96 13.51
CA TYR A 336 7.94 -18.55 14.24
C TYR A 336 6.80 -17.55 14.46
N LYS A 337 7.11 -16.32 14.92
CA LYS A 337 6.11 -15.24 15.09
C LYS A 337 5.48 -14.84 13.75
N PHE A 338 6.28 -14.74 12.70
CA PHE A 338 5.85 -14.35 11.36
C PHE A 338 4.71 -15.25 10.87
N TRP A 339 4.90 -16.56 11.01
CA TRP A 339 3.93 -17.56 10.60
C TRP A 339 2.79 -17.71 11.60
N HIS A 340 3.08 -17.79 12.90
CA HIS A 340 2.04 -17.89 13.93
C HIS A 340 1.00 -16.79 13.81
N ASN A 341 1.42 -15.53 13.62
CA ASN A 341 0.50 -14.41 13.46
C ASN A 341 -0.39 -14.56 12.22
N ARG A 342 0.15 -15.07 11.11
CA ARG A 342 -0.60 -15.24 9.86
C ARG A 342 -1.49 -16.50 9.87
N GLU A 343 -1.05 -17.57 10.52
CA GLU A 343 -1.79 -18.81 10.79
C GLU A 343 -3.03 -18.55 11.66
N MET A 344 -2.95 -17.61 12.61
CA MET A 344 -4.10 -17.18 13.42
C MET A 344 -5.23 -16.58 12.58
N ASP A 345 -4.90 -15.95 11.45
CA ASP A 345 -5.87 -15.36 10.52
C ASP A 345 -6.29 -16.36 9.43
N THR A 346 -5.34 -17.18 8.95
CA THR A 346 -5.56 -18.18 7.89
C THR A 346 -4.84 -19.48 8.26
N PRO A 347 -5.53 -20.41 8.95
CA PRO A 347 -4.96 -21.71 9.28
C PRO A 347 -4.51 -22.47 8.03
N GLY A 348 -3.32 -23.08 8.07
CA GLY A 348 -2.74 -23.82 6.95
C GLY A 348 -2.06 -22.96 5.89
N LEU A 349 -1.94 -21.64 6.11
CA LEU A 349 -1.27 -20.75 5.18
C LEU A 349 0.22 -21.09 5.03
N GLN A 350 0.91 -21.43 6.12
CA GLN A 350 2.33 -21.75 6.09
C GLN A 350 2.57 -23.01 5.24
N GLU A 351 1.77 -24.05 5.46
CA GLU A 351 1.85 -25.31 4.71
C GLU A 351 1.61 -25.08 3.21
N GLU A 352 0.55 -24.37 2.85
CA GLU A 352 0.24 -24.03 1.46
C GLU A 352 1.34 -23.17 0.82
N TYR A 353 1.91 -22.22 1.56
CA TYR A 353 2.99 -21.38 1.06
C TYR A 353 4.23 -22.21 0.72
N PHE A 354 4.68 -23.07 1.64
CA PHE A 354 5.85 -23.89 1.39
C PHE A 354 5.60 -24.99 0.36
N ARG A 355 4.36 -25.49 0.23
CA ARG A 355 3.97 -26.35 -0.91
C ARG A 355 4.19 -25.65 -2.25
N ARG A 356 3.88 -24.35 -2.35
CA ARG A 356 4.15 -23.56 -3.56
C ARG A 356 5.63 -23.30 -3.78
N VAL A 357 6.41 -23.11 -2.72
CA VAL A 357 7.87 -22.99 -2.80
C VAL A 357 8.47 -24.29 -3.37
N GLU A 358 8.02 -25.44 -2.88
CA GLU A 358 8.43 -26.76 -3.38
C GLU A 358 8.03 -26.96 -4.84
N TYR A 359 6.77 -26.69 -5.19
CA TYR A 359 6.30 -26.73 -6.58
C TYR A 359 7.15 -25.84 -7.49
N ALA A 360 7.45 -24.61 -7.06
CA ALA A 360 8.28 -23.69 -7.82
C ALA A 360 9.69 -24.26 -8.04
N ASN A 361 10.28 -24.89 -7.02
CA ASN A 361 11.57 -25.55 -7.14
C ASN A 361 11.55 -26.78 -8.05
N GLU A 362 10.45 -27.52 -8.13
CA GLU A 362 10.36 -28.66 -9.04
C GLU A 362 10.17 -28.22 -10.49
N ASN A 363 9.38 -27.17 -10.73
CA ASN A 363 8.89 -26.83 -12.07
C ASN A 363 9.61 -25.65 -12.73
N PHE A 364 10.22 -24.75 -11.95
CA PHE A 364 10.78 -23.49 -12.48
C PHE A 364 12.28 -23.31 -12.17
N ARG A 365 12.99 -24.39 -11.83
CA ARG A 365 14.45 -24.36 -11.70
C ARG A 365 15.11 -24.09 -13.04
N PHE A 366 16.17 -23.28 -12.99
CA PHE A 366 17.00 -22.98 -14.14
C PHE A 366 18.48 -23.02 -13.75
N ALA A 367 19.26 -23.90 -14.36
CA ALA A 367 20.67 -24.12 -14.02
C ALA A 367 20.87 -24.27 -12.50
N ASN A 368 21.68 -23.40 -11.89
CA ASN A 368 21.95 -23.37 -10.45
C ASN A 368 20.99 -22.46 -9.66
N ARG A 369 20.00 -21.84 -10.30
CA ARG A 369 18.99 -20.99 -9.65
C ARG A 369 17.81 -21.85 -9.19
N ALA A 370 17.53 -21.81 -7.89
CA ALA A 370 16.34 -22.42 -7.31
C ALA A 370 15.08 -21.83 -7.93
N GLY A 371 14.05 -22.65 -8.12
CA GLY A 371 12.86 -22.24 -8.85
C GLY A 371 12.04 -21.19 -8.12
N TRP A 372 12.07 -21.18 -6.78
CA TRP A 372 11.47 -20.11 -5.97
C TRP A 372 12.08 -18.72 -6.25
N LYS A 373 13.30 -18.65 -6.81
CA LYS A 373 13.98 -17.41 -7.23
C LYS A 373 13.68 -17.00 -8.68
N SER A 374 12.94 -17.80 -9.44
CA SER A 374 12.52 -17.44 -10.80
C SER A 374 11.30 -16.54 -10.77
N ASP A 375 11.06 -15.77 -11.84
CA ASP A 375 9.87 -14.90 -11.91
C ASP A 375 8.58 -15.71 -11.87
N ARG A 376 8.53 -16.83 -12.61
CA ARG A 376 7.39 -17.77 -12.55
C ARG A 376 7.20 -18.34 -11.14
N GLY A 377 8.29 -18.71 -10.48
CA GLY A 377 8.25 -19.19 -9.10
C GLY A 377 7.73 -18.15 -8.12
N ARG A 378 8.22 -16.89 -8.22
CA ARG A 378 7.72 -15.78 -7.41
C ARG A 378 6.21 -15.57 -7.61
N ILE A 379 5.76 -15.48 -8.86
CA ILE A 379 4.33 -15.29 -9.17
C ILE A 379 3.50 -16.46 -8.65
N TYR A 380 3.93 -17.71 -8.85
CA TYR A 380 3.23 -18.89 -8.36
C TYR A 380 3.16 -18.94 -6.82
N ILE A 381 4.25 -18.59 -6.13
CA ILE A 381 4.29 -18.56 -4.66
C ILE A 381 3.32 -17.50 -4.12
N VAL A 382 3.38 -16.28 -4.66
CA VAL A 382 2.61 -15.14 -4.16
C VAL A 382 1.12 -15.27 -4.50
N TYR A 383 0.79 -15.68 -5.73
CA TYR A 383 -0.59 -15.63 -6.23
C TYR A 383 -1.24 -17.01 -6.38
N GLY A 384 -0.47 -18.08 -6.28
CA GLY A 384 -0.96 -19.46 -6.44
C GLY A 384 -0.98 -19.91 -7.91
N GLU A 385 -1.66 -21.02 -8.15
CA GLU A 385 -1.84 -21.58 -9.49
C GLU A 385 -2.74 -20.67 -10.35
N PRO A 386 -2.33 -20.34 -11.60
CA PRO A 386 -3.19 -19.62 -12.53
C PRO A 386 -4.38 -20.48 -12.98
N ASP A 387 -5.48 -19.82 -13.31
CA ASP A 387 -6.68 -20.47 -13.83
C ASP A 387 -6.42 -21.06 -15.23
N GLU A 388 -5.61 -20.39 -16.04
CA GLU A 388 -5.25 -20.84 -17.39
C GLU A 388 -3.77 -20.59 -17.72
N TYR A 389 -3.21 -21.52 -18.49
CA TYR A 389 -1.89 -21.41 -19.09
C TYR A 389 -2.02 -21.33 -20.62
N LEU A 390 -1.63 -20.20 -21.21
CA LEU A 390 -1.39 -20.12 -22.65
C LEU A 390 0.10 -20.26 -22.91
N ARG A 391 0.54 -21.46 -23.28
CA ARG A 391 1.92 -21.71 -23.67
C ARG A 391 2.06 -21.62 -25.18
N LYS A 392 2.95 -20.75 -25.63
CA LYS A 392 3.38 -20.69 -27.02
C LYS A 392 4.82 -21.20 -27.10
N PRO A 393 5.04 -22.42 -27.63
CA PRO A 393 6.37 -22.91 -27.85
C PRO A 393 7.07 -22.07 -28.92
N TYR A 394 8.37 -22.34 -29.12
CA TYR A 394 9.16 -21.69 -30.18
C TYR A 394 8.41 -21.68 -31.52
N ASN A 395 8.36 -20.50 -32.14
CA ASN A 395 7.89 -20.27 -33.50
C ASN A 395 8.92 -19.39 -34.22
N PRO A 396 9.25 -19.62 -35.52
CA PRO A 396 10.07 -18.71 -36.31
C PRO A 396 9.74 -17.23 -36.15
N ASP A 397 8.46 -16.90 -35.98
CA ASP A 397 8.00 -15.51 -35.91
C ASP A 397 7.97 -14.94 -34.49
N ALA A 398 8.21 -15.74 -33.42
CA ALA A 398 8.14 -15.25 -32.05
C ALA A 398 8.91 -16.12 -31.05
N LYS A 399 9.58 -15.48 -30.08
CA LYS A 399 10.22 -16.17 -28.94
C LYS A 399 9.20 -17.00 -28.13
N PRO A 400 9.61 -18.11 -27.49
CA PRO A 400 8.71 -18.88 -26.63
C PRO A 400 8.19 -18.04 -25.47
N TYR A 401 6.88 -18.11 -25.20
CA TYR A 401 6.28 -17.36 -24.11
C TYR A 401 5.13 -18.10 -23.43
N GLU A 402 4.86 -17.74 -22.19
CA GLU A 402 3.73 -18.20 -21.40
C GLU A 402 2.90 -17.01 -20.95
N VAL A 403 1.58 -17.11 -21.10
CA VAL A 403 0.63 -16.18 -20.46
C VAL A 403 -0.12 -16.94 -19.39
N TRP A 404 0.02 -16.49 -18.15
CA TRP A 404 -0.72 -17.02 -17.01
C TRP A 404 -1.90 -16.10 -16.74
N ILE A 405 -3.10 -16.65 -16.68
CA ILE A 405 -4.34 -15.89 -16.52
C ILE A 405 -4.94 -16.21 -15.15
N TYR A 406 -5.30 -15.18 -14.41
CA TYR A 406 -6.02 -15.27 -13.15
C TYR A 406 -7.32 -14.48 -13.28
N HIS A 407 -8.47 -15.15 -13.26
CA HIS A 407 -9.79 -14.55 -13.46
C HIS A 407 -10.30 -13.81 -12.23
N GLN A 408 -9.91 -14.26 -11.04
CA GLN A 408 -10.38 -13.69 -9.76
C GLN A 408 -9.42 -12.65 -9.17
N LEU A 409 -8.18 -12.58 -9.65
CA LEU A 409 -7.17 -11.67 -9.13
C LEU A 409 -7.32 -10.28 -9.80
N ASP A 410 -7.66 -9.27 -9.00
CA ASP A 410 -7.87 -7.86 -9.42
C ASP A 410 -8.90 -7.69 -10.56
N GLY A 411 -9.95 -8.52 -10.55
CA GLY A 411 -11.00 -8.50 -11.58
C GLY A 411 -10.59 -9.15 -12.92
N GLY A 412 -9.47 -9.85 -12.95
CA GLY A 412 -8.92 -10.51 -14.12
C GLY A 412 -7.57 -9.91 -14.49
N CYS A 413 -6.49 -10.68 -14.35
CA CYS A 413 -5.16 -10.24 -14.76
C CYS A 413 -4.36 -11.31 -15.50
N LYS A 414 -3.31 -10.85 -16.18
CA LYS A 414 -2.42 -11.69 -16.98
C LYS A 414 -0.98 -11.38 -16.65
N PHE A 415 -0.15 -12.42 -16.61
CA PHE A 415 1.31 -12.32 -16.53
C PHE A 415 1.92 -12.91 -17.79
N LEU A 416 2.73 -12.13 -18.49
CA LEU A 416 3.47 -12.56 -19.66
C LEU A 416 4.91 -12.89 -19.25
N PHE A 417 5.31 -14.14 -19.49
CA PHE A 417 6.68 -14.58 -19.35
C PHE A 417 7.27 -14.94 -20.70
N VAL A 418 8.49 -14.49 -20.98
CA VAL A 418 9.18 -14.76 -22.25
C VAL A 418 10.51 -15.44 -21.96
N ASP A 419 10.81 -16.51 -22.69
CA ASP A 419 12.13 -17.17 -22.66
C ASP A 419 13.01 -16.56 -23.76
N GLU A 420 13.80 -15.57 -23.39
CA GLU A 420 14.76 -14.93 -24.30
C GLU A 420 16.00 -15.80 -24.54
N SER A 421 16.29 -16.70 -23.59
CA SER A 421 17.48 -17.53 -23.63
C SER A 421 17.33 -18.74 -24.55
N GLY A 422 16.09 -19.20 -24.79
CA GLY A 422 15.78 -20.47 -25.42
C GLY A 422 16.05 -21.70 -24.52
N PHE A 423 16.49 -21.47 -23.28
CA PHE A 423 16.83 -22.51 -22.30
C PHE A 423 15.78 -22.64 -21.18
N LYS A 424 14.54 -22.22 -21.45
CA LYS A 424 13.38 -22.23 -20.54
C LYS A 424 13.52 -21.30 -19.34
N ASP A 425 14.31 -20.24 -19.47
CA ASP A 425 14.39 -19.18 -18.46
C ASP A 425 13.36 -18.08 -18.72
N TYR A 426 12.11 -18.38 -18.41
CA TYR A 426 10.99 -17.47 -18.63
C TYR A 426 11.00 -16.32 -17.61
N GLN A 427 11.23 -15.11 -18.11
CA GLN A 427 11.26 -13.86 -17.33
C GLN A 427 9.96 -13.10 -17.48
N LEU A 428 9.50 -12.45 -16.41
CA LEU A 428 8.30 -11.62 -16.44
C LEU A 428 8.56 -10.36 -17.26
N LYS A 429 7.85 -10.20 -18.37
CA LYS A 429 7.97 -9.03 -19.26
C LYS A 429 6.84 -8.03 -19.11
N SER A 430 5.65 -8.47 -18.67
CA SER A 430 4.54 -7.56 -18.36
C SER A 430 3.49 -8.25 -17.52
N SER A 431 2.82 -7.50 -16.65
CA SER A 431 1.65 -7.93 -15.89
C SER A 431 0.57 -6.86 -15.91
N THR A 432 -0.69 -7.26 -16.07
CA THR A 432 -1.82 -6.34 -15.93
C THR A 432 -2.28 -6.18 -14.48
N LEU A 433 -1.65 -6.86 -13.52
CA LEU A 433 -2.02 -6.78 -12.10
C LEU A 433 -1.55 -5.45 -11.48
N ARG A 434 -2.43 -4.76 -10.75
CA ARG A 434 -2.08 -3.52 -10.05
C ARG A 434 -0.97 -3.74 -9.03
N GLY A 435 0.11 -2.95 -9.14
CA GLY A 435 1.25 -2.99 -8.22
C GLY A 435 2.36 -3.96 -8.64
N GLU A 436 2.14 -4.74 -9.69
CA GLU A 436 3.18 -5.54 -10.36
C GLU A 436 3.81 -4.77 -11.53
N PHE A 437 4.93 -5.29 -12.04
CA PHE A 437 5.61 -4.70 -13.19
C PHE A 437 4.75 -4.78 -14.45
N TYR A 438 4.48 -3.63 -15.07
CA TYR A 438 3.76 -3.51 -16.35
C TYR A 438 4.64 -2.83 -17.38
N ASP A 439 4.76 -3.45 -18.55
CA ASP A 439 5.36 -2.86 -19.74
C ASP A 439 4.31 -2.82 -20.87
N PRO A 440 3.95 -1.63 -21.40
CA PRO A 440 3.03 -1.51 -22.52
C PRO A 440 3.62 -1.95 -23.87
N SER A 441 4.94 -2.04 -23.99
CA SER A 441 5.65 -2.44 -25.22
C SER A 441 5.99 -3.94 -25.22
N TRP A 442 5.18 -4.73 -24.51
CA TRP A 442 5.49 -6.13 -24.22
C TRP A 442 5.59 -7.01 -25.47
N ASP A 443 4.89 -6.62 -26.54
CA ASP A 443 4.88 -7.29 -27.82
C ASP A 443 6.26 -7.27 -28.48
N GLN A 444 7.04 -6.20 -28.27
CA GLN A 444 8.40 -6.09 -28.79
C GLN A 444 9.31 -7.21 -28.29
N TYR A 445 9.17 -7.64 -27.02
CA TYR A 445 9.99 -8.73 -26.47
C TYR A 445 9.79 -10.06 -27.22
N LEU A 446 8.63 -10.28 -27.83
CA LEU A 446 8.34 -11.48 -28.60
C LEU A 446 9.08 -11.50 -29.95
N TYR A 447 9.31 -10.33 -30.55
CA TYR A 447 9.81 -10.19 -31.92
C TYR A 447 11.25 -9.64 -32.01
N GLU A 448 11.78 -9.09 -30.93
CA GLU A 448 13.11 -8.49 -30.90
C GLU A 448 14.21 -9.51 -31.27
N GLY A 449 14.98 -9.19 -32.31
CA GLY A 449 16.06 -10.04 -32.83
C GLY A 449 15.64 -11.10 -33.86
N ILE A 450 14.37 -11.08 -34.30
CA ILE A 450 13.86 -11.88 -35.41
C ILE A 450 13.82 -10.97 -36.64
N ASP A 451 14.81 -11.09 -37.53
CA ASP A 451 14.81 -10.39 -38.82
C ASP A 451 13.75 -11.02 -39.73
N ASN A 452 12.84 -10.20 -40.28
CA ASN A 452 11.86 -10.61 -41.30
C ASN A 452 12.52 -11.04 -42.61
#